data_AF-A0A5J4TW54-F1
#
_entry.id   AF-A0A5J4TW54-F1
#
_cell.length_a   1.000
_cell.length_b   1.000
_cell.length_c   1.000
_cell.angle_alpha   90.00
_cell.angle_beta   90.00
_cell.angle_gamma   90.00
#
_symmetry.space_group_name_H-M   'P 1'
#
loop_
_entity.id
_entity.type
_entity.pdbx_description
1 polymer ?
#
loop_
_entity_poly.entity_id
_entity_poly.type
_entity_poly.pdbx_seq_one_letter_code
_entity_poly.pdbx_strand_id
1 'polypeptide(L)'
;IDLLIFNFNPKNGGLFSCPDGFFNFIQHIFITIVVFTQRFLYQWEFWRGVASVGVSIAVVVYIIYKQPYYTLKSNFMAQIPWIIFGSVRLCAEIGYLFEGRFNSYIPQIILILFSVVIILIVSYVMYKLTRRRMKKPSVRFLQYEKFRTPEMILYTELIYTQAVRRHQKNVNILFNFWQFLMHYKKNYHKADAILKLTRRHHLNPLMKFIIFSNNKEKEYGIGKLNKNIIKDEKSFVFVQKLAFALKYHEQAKEFTVKFYQLMTSNTTNYNDVYDCVKKITKTETRARNAYEELIVIQPNNIIVLKQYAVLLNDIYRDEESAEIVLNRAFTIEQEEYGLDQRVQMVPSGQFKNSIGFMIVLLVVHE
;
A
#
# COMPACT_ATOMS: atom_id res chain seq x y z
N ILE A 1 -13.98 16.59 3.96
CA ILE A 1 -12.49 16.58 3.94
C ILE A 1 -12.09 15.15 3.64
N ASP A 2 -12.06 14.79 2.36
CA ASP A 2 -11.63 13.48 1.87
C ASP A 2 -10.11 13.46 1.87
N LEU A 3 -9.54 13.31 3.06
CA LEU A 3 -8.10 13.43 3.22
C LEU A 3 -7.33 12.19 2.74
N LEU A 4 -7.98 11.03 2.49
CA LEU A 4 -7.20 9.76 2.55
C LEU A 4 -7.61 8.59 1.68
N ILE A 5 -8.64 8.67 0.85
CA ILE A 5 -8.89 7.61 -0.15
C ILE A 5 -9.16 8.27 -1.48
N PHE A 6 -8.11 8.88 -2.00
CA PHE A 6 -8.02 9.03 -3.43
C PHE A 6 -7.73 7.63 -3.98
N ASN A 7 -8.70 7.07 -4.71
CA ASN A 7 -8.61 5.85 -5.51
C ASN A 7 -7.64 6.09 -6.71
N PHE A 8 -6.42 6.55 -6.41
CA PHE A 8 -5.51 7.20 -7.33
C PHE A 8 -4.39 6.22 -7.69
N ASN A 9 -4.55 5.60 -8.86
CA ASN A 9 -3.65 4.61 -9.42
C ASN A 9 -2.33 5.28 -9.89
N PRO A 10 -1.18 5.01 -9.26
CA PRO A 10 0.11 5.63 -9.59
C PRO A 10 0.70 5.16 -10.92
N LYS A 11 0.13 4.13 -11.58
CA LYS A 11 0.60 3.64 -12.88
C LYS A 11 0.51 4.67 -14.02
N ASN A 12 -0.30 5.71 -13.86
CA ASN A 12 -0.44 6.80 -14.83
C ASN A 12 0.37 8.04 -14.42
N GLY A 13 1.62 7.90 -13.98
CA GLY A 13 2.44 9.02 -13.47
C GLY A 13 3.34 9.73 -14.50
N GLY A 14 3.28 9.34 -15.77
CA GLY A 14 4.11 9.91 -16.84
C GLY A 14 3.74 11.33 -17.23
N LEU A 15 4.59 11.98 -18.04
CA LEU A 15 4.34 13.32 -18.59
C LEU A 15 3.01 13.39 -19.36
N PHE A 16 2.63 12.28 -20.02
CA PHE A 16 1.41 12.08 -20.81
C PHE A 16 0.35 11.23 -20.08
N SER A 17 0.28 11.38 -18.77
CA SER A 17 -0.74 10.71 -17.96
C SER A 17 -2.15 11.12 -18.34
N CYS A 18 -3.08 10.16 -18.35
CA CYS A 18 -4.49 10.46 -18.57
C CYS A 18 -5.04 11.26 -17.37
N PRO A 19 -5.73 12.39 -17.61
CA PRO A 19 -6.38 13.14 -16.54
C PRO A 19 -7.59 12.39 -15.97
N ASP A 20 -8.11 12.91 -14.86
CA ASP A 20 -9.43 12.57 -14.33
C ASP A 20 -10.50 12.65 -15.45
N GLY A 21 -11.29 11.59 -15.65
CA GLY A 21 -12.30 11.53 -16.74
C GLY A 21 -13.32 12.67 -16.66
N PHE A 22 -13.61 13.14 -15.44
CA PHE A 22 -14.48 14.30 -15.22
C PHE A 22 -13.85 15.61 -15.73
N PHE A 23 -12.53 15.75 -15.70
CA PHE A 23 -11.85 16.92 -16.27
C PHE A 23 -11.97 16.96 -17.79
N ASN A 24 -11.80 15.84 -18.48
CA ASN A 24 -12.01 15.76 -19.93
C ASN A 24 -13.45 16.14 -20.31
N PHE A 25 -14.44 15.64 -19.55
CA PHE A 25 -15.84 16.00 -19.75
C PHE A 25 -16.07 17.52 -19.62
N ILE A 26 -15.54 18.14 -18.57
CA ILE A 26 -15.62 19.59 -18.36
C ILE A 26 -14.93 20.37 -19.49
N GLN A 27 -13.75 19.92 -19.95
CA GLN A 27 -13.05 20.56 -21.06
C GLN A 27 -13.91 20.53 -22.33
N HIS A 28 -14.50 19.39 -22.66
CA HIS A 28 -15.39 19.28 -23.82
C HIS A 28 -16.61 20.21 -23.71
N ILE A 29 -17.25 20.29 -22.54
CA ILE A 29 -18.35 21.24 -22.30
C ILE A 29 -17.90 22.69 -22.57
N PHE A 30 -16.75 23.08 -22.03
CA PHE A 30 -16.24 24.44 -22.21
C PHE A 30 -15.88 24.75 -23.67
N ILE A 31 -15.32 23.79 -24.41
CA ILE A 31 -15.08 23.94 -25.86
C ILE A 31 -16.41 24.15 -26.60
N THR A 32 -17.44 23.36 -26.28
CA THR A 32 -18.77 23.52 -26.88
C THR A 32 -19.38 24.89 -26.57
N ILE A 33 -19.24 25.39 -25.33
CA ILE A 33 -19.68 26.74 -24.94
C ILE A 33 -18.95 27.81 -25.75
N VAL A 34 -17.64 27.66 -25.98
CA VAL A 34 -16.85 28.61 -26.77
C VAL A 34 -17.36 28.67 -28.22
N VAL A 35 -17.62 27.51 -28.84
CA VAL A 35 -18.16 27.45 -30.22
C VAL A 35 -19.55 28.09 -30.29
N PHE A 36 -20.41 27.81 -29.31
CA PHE A 36 -21.74 28.40 -29.24
C PHE A 36 -21.67 29.92 -29.07
N THR A 37 -20.80 30.40 -28.20
CA THR A 37 -20.55 31.83 -27.99
C THR A 37 -20.14 32.53 -29.28
N GLN A 38 -19.24 31.92 -30.05
CA GLN A 38 -18.78 32.48 -31.33
C GLN A 38 -19.89 32.58 -32.38
N ARG A 39 -20.87 31.65 -32.34
CA ARG A 39 -21.96 31.61 -33.32
C ARG A 39 -23.14 32.51 -32.95
N PHE A 40 -23.51 32.58 -31.69
CA PHE A 40 -24.71 33.30 -31.24
C PHE A 40 -24.44 34.75 -30.84
N LEU A 41 -23.26 35.06 -30.29
CA LEU A 41 -22.90 36.41 -29.83
C LEU A 41 -22.10 37.19 -30.89
N TYR A 42 -22.32 36.92 -32.18
CA TYR A 42 -21.60 37.60 -33.26
C TYR A 42 -21.81 39.12 -33.24
N GLN A 43 -23.04 39.57 -32.99
CA GLN A 43 -23.40 40.99 -32.98
C GLN A 43 -22.92 41.74 -31.72
N TRP A 44 -22.64 41.03 -30.62
CA TRP A 44 -22.27 41.62 -29.34
C TRP A 44 -20.81 41.34 -29.01
N GLU A 45 -19.95 42.19 -29.54
CA GLU A 45 -18.49 42.09 -29.50
C GLU A 45 -17.95 42.02 -28.06
N PHE A 46 -18.46 42.85 -27.17
CA PHE A 46 -18.04 42.87 -25.77
C PHE A 46 -18.35 41.54 -25.06
N TRP A 47 -19.60 41.06 -25.15
CA TRP A 47 -20.03 39.83 -24.47
C TRP A 47 -19.37 38.58 -25.05
N ARG A 48 -19.10 38.57 -26.36
CA ARG A 48 -18.31 37.52 -27.02
C ARG A 48 -16.89 37.44 -26.43
N GLY A 49 -16.23 38.59 -26.26
CA GLY A 49 -14.91 38.66 -25.63
C GLY A 49 -14.92 38.17 -24.18
N VAL A 50 -15.87 38.65 -23.38
CA VAL A 50 -16.01 38.26 -21.96
C VAL A 50 -16.25 36.76 -21.80
N ALA A 51 -17.17 36.19 -22.59
CA ALA A 51 -17.49 34.76 -22.49
C ALA A 51 -16.32 33.86 -22.94
N SER A 52 -15.64 34.20 -24.05
CA SER A 52 -14.52 33.40 -24.56
C SER A 52 -13.28 33.46 -23.64
N VAL A 53 -12.87 34.65 -23.22
CA VAL A 53 -11.75 34.84 -22.29
C VAL A 53 -12.11 34.30 -20.90
N GLY A 54 -13.35 34.50 -20.45
CA GLY A 54 -13.85 34.02 -19.17
C GLY A 54 -13.82 32.49 -19.02
N VAL A 55 -14.22 31.75 -20.07
CA VAL A 55 -14.11 30.28 -20.08
C VAL A 55 -12.65 29.83 -19.94
N SER A 56 -11.73 30.51 -20.62
CA SER A 56 -10.28 30.22 -20.56
C SER A 56 -9.75 30.36 -19.13
N ILE A 57 -10.13 31.46 -18.46
CA ILE A 57 -9.75 31.74 -17.07
C ILE A 57 -10.38 30.71 -16.12
N ALA A 58 -11.65 30.38 -16.30
CA ALA A 58 -12.37 29.41 -15.47
C ALA A 58 -11.71 28.03 -15.52
N VAL A 59 -11.28 27.56 -16.70
CA VAL A 59 -10.56 26.29 -16.86
C VAL A 59 -9.20 26.34 -16.15
N VAL A 60 -8.43 27.42 -16.31
CA VAL A 60 -7.14 27.58 -15.62
C VAL A 60 -7.31 27.58 -14.10
N VAL A 61 -8.30 28.31 -13.57
CA VAL A 61 -8.63 28.33 -12.13
C VAL A 61 -9.05 26.94 -11.64
N TYR A 62 -9.85 26.22 -12.43
CA TYR A 62 -10.25 24.84 -12.12
C TYR A 62 -9.02 23.92 -12.01
N ILE A 63 -8.07 23.99 -12.95
CA ILE A 63 -6.84 23.18 -12.91
C ILE A 63 -6.01 23.52 -11.66
N ILE A 64 -5.93 24.80 -11.27
CA ILE A 64 -5.22 25.23 -10.06
C ILE A 64 -5.88 24.69 -8.78
N TYR A 65 -7.22 24.65 -8.74
CA TYR A 65 -7.97 24.23 -7.56
C TYR A 65 -8.04 22.71 -7.41
N LYS A 66 -8.46 21.99 -8.46
CA LYS A 66 -8.72 20.55 -8.40
C LYS A 66 -7.49 19.69 -8.70
N GLN A 67 -6.51 20.22 -9.44
CA GLN A 67 -5.26 19.51 -9.81
C GLN A 67 -5.53 18.14 -10.47
N PRO A 68 -6.05 18.11 -11.72
CA PRO A 68 -6.47 16.89 -12.39
C PRO A 68 -5.33 15.92 -12.74
N TYR A 69 -4.08 16.40 -12.81
CA TYR A 69 -2.91 15.56 -13.06
C TYR A 69 -2.03 15.39 -11.82
N TYR A 70 -1.31 14.27 -11.76
CA TYR A 70 -0.44 13.92 -10.64
C TYR A 70 0.84 14.79 -10.57
N THR A 71 1.43 15.08 -11.72
CA THR A 71 2.70 15.81 -11.78
C THR A 71 2.47 17.31 -11.97
N LEU A 72 3.35 18.13 -11.37
CA LEU A 72 3.34 19.57 -11.58
C LEU A 72 3.50 19.92 -13.06
N LYS A 73 4.36 19.16 -13.74
CA LYS A 73 4.66 19.33 -15.15
C LYS A 73 3.41 19.08 -16.00
N SER A 74 2.66 18.02 -15.75
CA SER A 74 1.42 17.71 -16.49
C SER A 74 0.30 18.71 -16.21
N ASN A 75 0.10 19.14 -14.95
CA ASN A 75 -0.87 20.20 -14.64
C ASN A 75 -0.53 21.51 -15.35
N PHE A 76 0.75 21.87 -15.41
CA PHE A 76 1.21 23.05 -16.12
C PHE A 76 1.04 22.90 -17.64
N MET A 77 1.41 21.76 -18.22
CA MET A 77 1.21 21.47 -19.65
C MET A 77 -0.27 21.55 -20.05
N ALA A 78 -1.18 21.10 -19.18
CA ALA A 78 -2.61 21.20 -19.42
C ALA A 78 -3.15 22.65 -19.34
N GLN A 79 -2.46 23.56 -18.65
CA GLN A 79 -2.82 24.99 -18.60
C GLN A 79 -2.37 25.74 -19.84
N ILE A 80 -1.25 25.35 -20.47
CA ILE A 80 -0.62 26.08 -21.58
C ILE A 80 -1.59 26.37 -22.73
N PRO A 81 -2.37 25.40 -23.27
CA PRO A 81 -3.30 25.67 -24.38
C PRO A 81 -4.35 26.73 -24.03
N TRP A 82 -4.86 26.72 -22.80
CA TRP A 82 -5.88 27.66 -22.33
C TRP A 82 -5.31 29.05 -22.06
N ILE A 83 -4.05 29.13 -21.61
CA ILE A 83 -3.33 30.42 -21.47
C ILE A 83 -3.07 31.03 -22.84
N ILE A 84 -2.62 30.24 -23.82
CA ILE A 84 -2.40 30.71 -25.19
C ILE A 84 -3.72 31.18 -25.79
N PHE A 85 -4.76 30.33 -25.76
CA PHE A 85 -6.07 30.66 -26.30
C PHE A 85 -6.64 31.94 -25.67
N GLY A 86 -6.66 32.03 -24.33
CA GLY A 86 -7.21 33.19 -23.63
C GLY A 86 -6.43 34.49 -23.91
N SER A 87 -5.10 34.42 -23.99
CA SER A 87 -4.26 35.61 -24.21
C SER A 87 -4.36 36.13 -25.64
N VAL A 88 -4.31 35.23 -26.64
CA VAL A 88 -4.49 35.60 -28.04
C VAL A 88 -5.90 36.15 -28.26
N ARG A 89 -6.92 35.53 -27.66
CA ARG A 89 -8.31 35.97 -27.80
C ARG A 89 -8.53 37.34 -27.18
N LEU A 90 -7.98 37.59 -25.98
CA LEU A 90 -8.04 38.91 -25.34
C LEU A 90 -7.45 39.99 -26.25
N CYS A 91 -6.26 39.77 -26.81
CA CYS A 91 -5.63 40.73 -27.70
C CYS A 91 -6.39 40.92 -29.01
N ALA A 92 -6.95 39.85 -29.58
CA ALA A 92 -7.72 39.92 -30.82
C ALA A 92 -9.02 40.70 -30.66
N GLU A 93 -9.74 40.52 -29.55
CA GLU A 93 -11.00 41.23 -29.27
C GLU A 93 -10.75 42.72 -28.97
N ILE A 94 -9.68 43.04 -28.21
CA ILE A 94 -9.26 44.45 -28.01
C ILE A 94 -8.81 45.07 -29.32
N GLY A 95 -8.06 44.33 -30.15
CA GLY A 95 -7.60 44.81 -31.46
C GLY A 95 -8.75 45.09 -32.42
N TYR A 96 -9.78 44.26 -32.41
CA TYR A 96 -10.99 44.48 -33.22
C TYR A 96 -11.74 45.75 -32.81
N LEU A 97 -11.83 46.04 -31.50
CA LEU A 97 -12.41 47.31 -31.01
C LEU A 97 -11.61 48.53 -31.48
N PHE A 98 -10.28 48.43 -31.55
CA PHE A 98 -9.43 49.50 -32.06
C PHE A 98 -9.51 49.66 -33.57
N GLU A 99 -9.63 48.56 -34.32
CA GLU A 99 -9.85 48.57 -35.77
C GLU A 99 -11.11 49.37 -36.13
N GLY A 100 -12.21 49.14 -35.40
CA GLY A 100 -13.46 49.91 -35.58
C GLY A 100 -13.34 51.41 -35.29
N ARG A 101 -12.32 51.84 -34.54
CA ARG A 101 -12.09 53.26 -34.18
C ARG A 101 -11.07 53.95 -35.08
N PHE A 102 -10.03 53.24 -35.49
CA PHE A 102 -8.96 53.77 -36.34
C PHE A 102 -9.16 53.48 -37.84
N ASN A 103 -10.15 52.65 -38.20
CA ASN A 103 -10.42 52.19 -39.56
C ASN A 103 -9.16 51.64 -40.26
N SER A 104 -8.33 50.96 -39.49
CA SER A 104 -7.04 50.42 -39.91
C SER A 104 -6.79 49.10 -39.19
N TYR A 105 -6.22 48.12 -39.91
CA TYR A 105 -5.87 46.79 -39.38
C TYR A 105 -4.54 46.78 -38.62
N ILE A 106 -3.76 47.87 -38.68
CA ILE A 106 -2.42 47.99 -38.07
C ILE A 106 -2.45 47.75 -36.54
N PRO A 107 -3.39 48.34 -35.75
CA PRO A 107 -3.45 48.13 -34.31
C PRO A 107 -3.67 46.66 -33.92
N GLN A 108 -4.41 45.90 -34.73
CA GLN A 108 -4.70 44.49 -34.47
C GLN A 108 -3.43 43.63 -34.58
N ILE A 109 -2.60 43.85 -35.60
CA ILE A 109 -1.33 43.13 -35.80
C ILE A 109 -0.38 43.40 -34.63
N ILE A 110 -0.27 44.65 -34.19
CA ILE A 110 0.59 45.06 -33.08
C ILE A 110 0.16 44.38 -31.77
N LEU A 111 -1.15 44.32 -31.50
CA LEU A 111 -1.69 43.67 -30.30
C LEU A 111 -1.53 42.14 -30.31
N ILE A 112 -1.59 41.51 -31.49
CA ILE A 112 -1.28 40.08 -31.63
C ILE A 112 0.19 39.82 -31.32
N LEU A 113 1.12 40.66 -31.78
CA LEU A 113 2.54 40.53 -31.41
C LEU A 113 2.75 40.70 -29.89
N PHE A 114 2.03 41.64 -29.28
CA PHE A 114 2.07 41.85 -27.82
C PHE A 114 1.52 40.65 -27.03
N SER A 115 0.60 39.87 -27.61
CA SER A 115 0.05 38.67 -26.98
C SER A 115 1.12 37.62 -26.63
N VAL A 116 2.21 37.54 -27.39
CA VAL A 116 3.34 36.62 -27.12
C VAL A 116 4.00 36.95 -25.78
N VAL A 117 4.18 38.24 -25.48
CA VAL A 117 4.77 38.71 -24.22
C VAL A 117 3.82 38.43 -23.05
N ILE A 118 2.51 38.68 -23.24
CA ILE A 118 1.47 38.38 -22.24
C ILE A 118 1.47 36.89 -21.89
N ILE A 119 1.56 36.00 -22.88
CA ILE A 119 1.57 34.55 -22.68
C ILE A 119 2.73 34.15 -21.73
N LEU A 120 3.93 34.69 -21.95
CA LEU A 120 5.09 34.38 -21.10
C LEU A 120 4.89 34.85 -19.65
N ILE A 121 4.37 36.07 -19.46
CA ILE A 121 4.12 36.64 -18.14
C ILE A 121 3.05 35.84 -17.40
N VAL A 122 1.90 35.60 -18.03
CA VAL A 122 0.78 34.85 -17.45
C VAL A 122 1.20 33.41 -17.14
N SER A 123 1.93 32.76 -18.04
CA SER A 123 2.47 31.42 -17.84
C SER A 123 3.38 31.33 -16.61
N TYR A 124 4.29 32.29 -16.42
CA TYR A 124 5.14 32.35 -15.23
C TYR A 124 4.34 32.54 -13.93
N VAL A 125 3.35 33.43 -13.93
CA VAL A 125 2.48 33.67 -12.77
C VAL A 125 1.68 32.41 -12.42
N MET A 126 1.08 31.76 -13.42
CA MET A 126 0.30 30.53 -13.24
C MET A 126 1.17 29.35 -12.76
N TYR A 127 2.39 29.23 -13.28
CA TYR A 127 3.37 28.25 -12.76
C TYR A 127 3.67 28.48 -11.28
N LYS A 128 3.94 29.72 -10.88
CA LYS A 128 4.24 30.08 -9.48
C LYS A 128 3.05 29.80 -8.56
N LEU A 129 1.82 30.10 -8.98
CA LEU A 129 0.59 29.81 -8.23
C LEU A 129 0.36 28.30 -8.08
N THR A 130 0.50 27.54 -9.16
CA THR A 130 0.35 26.08 -9.16
C THR A 130 1.41 25.42 -8.26
N ARG A 131 2.66 25.91 -8.30
CA ARG A 131 3.76 25.44 -7.43
C ARG A 131 3.50 25.73 -5.95
N ARG A 132 2.93 26.89 -5.61
CA ARG A 132 2.60 27.23 -4.21
C ARG A 132 1.50 26.33 -3.65
N ARG A 133 0.47 25.99 -4.43
CA ARG A 133 -0.63 25.12 -3.96
C ARG A 133 -0.25 23.65 -3.85
N MET A 134 0.66 23.14 -4.69
CA MET A 134 1.20 21.79 -4.58
C MET A 134 2.02 21.56 -3.30
N LYS A 135 2.55 22.62 -2.67
CA LYS A 135 3.28 22.57 -1.39
C LYS A 135 2.37 22.38 -0.16
N LYS A 136 1.39 21.47 -0.20
CA LYS A 136 0.90 20.80 1.03
C LYS A 136 1.56 19.41 1.13
N PRO A 137 2.85 19.32 1.52
CA PRO A 137 3.56 18.06 1.67
C PRO A 137 2.92 17.14 2.73
N SER A 138 2.14 17.69 3.65
CA SER A 138 1.50 16.98 4.77
C SER A 138 0.50 15.90 4.33
N VAL A 139 -0.08 16.01 3.13
CA VAL A 139 -1.03 14.99 2.62
C VAL A 139 -0.31 13.84 1.91
N ARG A 140 0.97 14.01 1.55
CA ARG A 140 1.80 13.02 0.86
C ARG A 140 2.68 12.19 1.79
N PHE A 141 2.64 12.47 3.10
CA PHE A 141 3.39 11.75 4.14
C PHE A 141 3.17 10.23 4.06
N LEU A 142 1.95 9.78 3.73
CA LEU A 142 1.64 8.35 3.60
C LEU A 142 2.20 7.73 2.30
N GLN A 143 2.36 8.53 1.25
CA GLN A 143 2.68 8.05 -0.11
C GLN A 143 4.19 7.91 -0.37
N TYR A 144 5.02 8.77 0.21
CA TYR A 144 6.46 8.76 -0.03
C TYR A 144 7.25 8.66 1.27
N GLU A 145 8.15 7.68 1.33
CA GLU A 145 9.02 7.44 2.48
C GLU A 145 9.92 8.63 2.82
N LYS A 146 10.38 9.36 1.80
CA LYS A 146 11.24 10.56 1.97
C LYS A 146 10.61 11.68 2.81
N PHE A 147 9.29 11.73 2.93
CA PHE A 147 8.59 12.74 3.73
C PHE A 147 8.23 12.25 5.14
N ARG A 148 8.66 11.05 5.54
CA ARG A 148 8.40 10.49 6.88
C ARG A 148 9.39 10.97 7.94
N THR A 149 9.54 12.28 8.06
CA THR A 149 10.35 12.88 9.14
C THR A 149 9.59 12.85 10.46
N PRO A 150 10.29 12.77 11.61
CA PRO A 150 9.64 12.75 12.93
C PRO A 150 8.73 13.97 13.18
N GLU A 151 9.12 15.15 12.69
CA GLU A 151 8.31 16.38 12.76
C GLU A 151 6.98 16.24 12.01
N MET A 152 6.99 15.63 10.82
CA MET A 152 5.79 15.43 10.02
C MET A 152 4.85 14.38 10.61
N ILE A 153 5.38 13.37 11.30
CA ILE A 153 4.58 12.41 12.07
C ILE A 153 3.82 13.14 13.17
N LEU A 154 4.49 14.03 13.92
CA LEU A 154 3.88 14.79 15.00
C LEU A 154 2.83 15.79 14.47
N TYR A 155 3.14 16.49 13.38
CA TYR A 155 2.18 17.37 12.71
C TYR A 155 0.93 16.62 12.24
N THR A 156 1.11 15.44 11.66
CA THR A 156 0.01 14.58 11.21
C THR A 156 -0.86 14.12 12.38
N GLU A 157 -0.26 13.76 13.52
CA GLU A 157 -1.01 13.43 14.74
C GLU A 157 -1.85 14.62 15.23
N LEU A 158 -1.32 15.83 15.21
CA LEU A 158 -2.07 17.04 15.59
C LEU A 158 -3.29 17.24 14.70
N ILE A 159 -3.14 17.08 13.37
CA ILE A 159 -4.25 17.18 12.42
C ILE A 159 -5.31 16.13 12.72
N TYR A 160 -4.94 14.86 12.88
CA TYR A 160 -5.91 13.81 13.17
C TYR A 160 -6.60 14.04 14.51
N THR A 161 -5.86 14.48 15.53
CA THR A 161 -6.44 14.78 16.84
C THR A 161 -7.49 15.89 16.73
N GLN A 162 -7.21 16.94 15.95
CA GLN A 162 -8.18 17.99 15.66
C GLN A 162 -9.37 17.46 14.83
N ALA A 163 -9.12 16.61 13.85
CA ALA A 163 -10.16 16.03 13.00
C ALA A 163 -11.11 15.13 13.79
N VAL A 164 -10.60 14.31 14.71
CA VAL A 164 -11.40 13.46 15.60
C VAL A 164 -12.23 14.31 16.57
N ARG A 165 -11.66 15.41 17.10
CA ARG A 165 -12.42 16.36 17.95
C ARG A 165 -13.59 17.01 17.20
N ARG A 166 -13.41 17.36 15.92
CA ARG A 166 -14.47 17.99 15.10
C ARG A 166 -15.49 16.99 14.55
N HIS A 167 -15.06 15.78 14.24
CA HIS A 167 -15.85 14.78 13.51
C HIS A 167 -15.84 13.42 14.20
N GLN A 168 -16.22 13.40 15.48
CA GLN A 168 -16.21 12.17 16.29
C GLN A 168 -17.10 11.05 15.73
N LYS A 169 -18.17 11.39 15.00
CA LYS A 169 -19.10 10.42 14.41
C LYS A 169 -18.62 9.83 13.08
N ASN A 170 -17.58 10.40 12.45
CA ASN A 170 -17.14 9.96 11.13
C ASN A 170 -16.19 8.77 11.24
N VAL A 171 -16.70 7.58 10.89
CA VAL A 171 -15.96 6.31 10.96
C VAL A 171 -14.71 6.30 10.09
N ASN A 172 -14.74 6.93 8.92
CA ASN A 172 -13.59 6.94 8.00
C ASN A 172 -12.40 7.69 8.62
N ILE A 173 -12.66 8.81 9.30
CA ILE A 173 -11.60 9.59 9.97
C ILE A 173 -11.02 8.80 11.15
N LEU A 174 -11.89 8.20 11.97
CA LEU A 174 -11.46 7.36 13.10
C LEU A 174 -10.63 6.15 12.63
N PHE A 175 -11.08 5.46 11.59
CA PHE A 175 -10.38 4.31 11.02
C PHE A 175 -9.01 4.70 10.44
N ASN A 176 -8.95 5.80 9.69
CA ASN A 176 -7.69 6.31 9.14
C ASN A 176 -6.71 6.74 10.24
N PHE A 177 -7.20 7.37 11.31
CA PHE A 177 -6.37 7.74 12.43
C PHE A 177 -5.84 6.52 13.18
N TRP A 178 -6.68 5.50 13.37
CA TRP A 178 -6.26 4.22 13.93
C TRP A 178 -5.14 3.57 13.11
N GLN A 179 -5.29 3.53 11.77
CA GLN A 179 -4.25 3.01 10.89
C GLN A 179 -2.93 3.78 11.01
N PHE A 180 -3.01 5.12 11.08
CA PHE A 180 -1.85 5.97 11.27
C PHE A 180 -1.11 5.65 12.58
N LEU A 181 -1.84 5.49 13.68
CA LEU A 181 -1.27 5.16 15.00
C LEU A 181 -0.63 3.78 15.02
N MET A 182 -1.25 2.79 14.37
CA MET A 182 -0.74 1.41 14.30
C MET A 182 0.56 1.32 13.50
N HIS A 183 0.64 1.89 12.30
CA HIS A 183 1.76 1.68 11.39
C HIS A 183 2.90 2.69 11.54
N TYR A 184 2.60 3.97 11.77
CA TYR A 184 3.61 5.03 11.74
C TYR A 184 4.10 5.39 13.13
N LYS A 185 3.17 5.67 14.05
CA LYS A 185 3.53 6.09 15.41
C LYS A 185 3.87 4.91 16.33
N LYS A 186 3.36 3.71 16.04
CA LYS A 186 3.47 2.51 16.89
C LYS A 186 2.97 2.74 18.33
N ASN A 187 2.00 3.62 18.51
CA ASN A 187 1.38 3.85 19.83
C ASN A 187 0.10 3.02 19.93
N TYR A 188 0.27 1.78 20.38
CA TYR A 188 -0.82 0.79 20.43
C TYR A 188 -1.91 1.16 21.44
N HIS A 189 -1.57 1.78 22.58
CA HIS A 189 -2.56 2.17 23.59
C HIS A 189 -3.52 3.24 23.06
N LYS A 190 -3.00 4.28 22.40
CA LYS A 190 -3.85 5.29 21.75
C LYS A 190 -4.66 4.69 20.61
N ALA A 191 -4.05 3.79 19.82
CA ALA A 191 -4.75 3.10 18.74
C ALA A 191 -5.94 2.29 19.27
N ASP A 192 -5.77 1.53 20.35
CA ASP A 192 -6.85 0.73 20.93
C ASP A 192 -7.99 1.59 21.49
N ALA A 193 -7.68 2.77 22.05
CA ALA A 193 -8.70 3.73 22.47
C ALA A 193 -9.54 4.25 21.29
N ILE A 194 -8.89 4.61 20.17
CA ILE A 194 -9.58 5.03 18.94
C ILE A 194 -10.38 3.86 18.36
N LEU A 195 -9.84 2.64 18.37
CA LEU A 195 -10.53 1.45 17.87
C LEU A 195 -11.83 1.17 18.65
N LYS A 196 -11.81 1.34 19.98
CA LYS A 196 -13.01 1.26 20.82
C LYS A 196 -14.06 2.30 20.42
N LEU A 197 -13.63 3.53 20.09
CA LEU A 197 -14.53 4.57 19.58
C LEU A 197 -15.09 4.21 18.20
N THR A 198 -14.26 3.72 17.28
CA THR A 198 -14.68 3.31 15.93
C THR A 198 -15.73 2.19 15.99
N ARG A 199 -15.58 1.22 16.91
CA ARG A 199 -16.51 0.10 17.09
C ARG A 199 -17.92 0.49 17.53
N ARG A 200 -18.10 1.69 18.09
CA ARG A 200 -19.42 2.21 18.49
C ARG A 200 -20.26 2.66 17.30
N HIS A 201 -19.67 2.77 16.12
CA HIS A 201 -20.31 3.23 14.90
C HIS A 201 -20.38 2.10 13.86
N HIS A 202 -21.23 2.27 12.85
CA HIS A 202 -21.39 1.28 11.78
C HIS A 202 -20.13 1.23 10.89
N LEU A 203 -19.38 0.13 10.96
CA LEU A 203 -18.22 -0.11 10.11
C LEU A 203 -18.59 -0.82 8.81
N ASN A 204 -17.96 -0.41 7.72
CA ASN A 204 -17.96 -1.14 6.46
C ASN A 204 -17.36 -2.55 6.68
N PRO A 205 -17.94 -3.63 6.11
CA PRO A 205 -17.38 -4.98 6.16
C PRO A 205 -15.87 -5.06 5.93
N LEU A 206 -15.33 -4.29 4.98
CA LEU A 206 -13.89 -4.25 4.70
C LEU A 206 -13.08 -3.74 5.90
N MET A 207 -13.57 -2.69 6.59
CA MET A 207 -12.92 -2.17 7.80
C MET A 207 -12.97 -3.17 8.95
N LYS A 208 -14.09 -3.90 9.09
CA LYS A 208 -14.21 -4.98 10.08
C LYS A 208 -13.18 -6.09 9.82
N PHE A 209 -13.02 -6.48 8.55
CA PHE A 209 -12.03 -7.47 8.15
C PHE A 209 -10.60 -7.02 8.49
N ILE A 210 -10.21 -5.79 8.16
CA ILE A 210 -8.87 -5.28 8.48
C ILE A 210 -8.61 -5.27 10.00
N ILE A 211 -9.59 -4.82 10.79
CA ILE A 211 -9.48 -4.84 12.26
C ILE A 211 -9.34 -6.27 12.78
N PHE A 212 -10.09 -7.22 12.21
CA PHE A 212 -10.02 -8.63 12.57
C PHE A 212 -8.65 -9.22 12.25
N SER A 213 -8.10 -8.99 11.06
CA SER A 213 -6.77 -9.46 10.67
C SER A 213 -5.68 -8.92 11.59
N ASN A 214 -5.70 -7.61 11.90
CA ASN A 214 -4.74 -7.01 12.82
C ASN A 214 -4.87 -7.54 14.27
N ASN A 215 -6.10 -7.82 14.74
CA ASN A 215 -6.28 -8.42 16.06
C ASN A 215 -5.78 -9.87 16.10
N LYS A 216 -6.02 -10.64 15.03
CA LYS A 216 -5.46 -11.99 14.90
C LYS A 216 -3.95 -11.92 14.95
N GLU A 217 -3.28 -11.10 14.15
CA GLU A 217 -1.81 -10.99 14.19
C GLU A 217 -1.25 -10.72 15.60
N LYS A 218 -1.93 -9.87 16.40
CA LYS A 218 -1.60 -9.65 17.83
C LYS A 218 -1.81 -10.91 18.69
N GLU A 219 -2.93 -11.61 18.50
CA GLU A 219 -3.23 -12.87 19.22
C GLU A 219 -2.31 -14.02 18.84
N TYR A 220 -1.76 -14.05 17.63
CA TYR A 220 -0.85 -15.11 17.18
C TYR A 220 0.63 -14.78 17.40
N GLY A 221 0.97 -13.55 17.82
CA GLY A 221 2.36 -13.18 18.15
C GLY A 221 3.31 -13.21 16.94
N ILE A 222 2.80 -13.14 15.71
CA ILE A 222 3.56 -13.26 14.45
C ILE A 222 4.74 -12.27 14.40
N GLY A 223 4.63 -11.11 15.08
CA GLY A 223 5.71 -10.13 15.19
C GLY A 223 6.93 -10.51 16.06
N LYS A 224 6.83 -11.57 16.89
CA LYS A 224 7.93 -12.12 17.69
C LYS A 224 8.61 -13.34 17.05
N LEU A 225 8.02 -13.92 16.00
CA LEU A 225 8.61 -15.10 15.35
C LEU A 225 9.92 -14.71 14.67
N ASN A 226 10.97 -15.50 14.87
CA ASN A 226 12.25 -15.30 14.20
C ASN A 226 12.02 -15.31 12.69
N LYS A 227 12.27 -14.16 12.02
CA LYS A 227 12.08 -13.99 10.57
C LYS A 227 12.81 -15.05 9.74
N ASN A 228 13.84 -15.70 10.28
CA ASN A 228 14.56 -16.79 9.64
C ASN A 228 13.73 -18.08 9.47
N ILE A 229 12.77 -18.35 10.36
CA ILE A 229 11.88 -19.51 10.29
C ILE A 229 10.87 -19.36 9.14
N ILE A 230 10.56 -18.11 8.75
CA ILE A 230 9.47 -17.78 7.80
C ILE A 230 10.01 -17.56 6.36
N LYS A 231 11.34 -17.59 6.14
CA LYS A 231 11.94 -17.11 4.87
C LYS A 231 11.52 -17.91 3.64
N ASP A 232 11.26 -19.21 3.79
CA ASP A 232 11.10 -20.11 2.64
C ASP A 232 9.65 -20.49 2.33
N GLU A 233 8.72 -20.19 3.24
CA GLU A 233 7.33 -20.64 3.13
C GLU A 233 6.38 -19.58 2.54
N LYS A 234 5.74 -19.93 1.43
CA LYS A 234 4.88 -19.01 0.66
C LYS A 234 3.43 -18.96 1.14
N SER A 235 2.97 -19.93 1.93
CA SER A 235 1.55 -20.01 2.32
C SER A 235 1.27 -19.28 3.64
N PHE A 236 0.57 -18.15 3.55
CA PHE A 236 0.19 -17.32 4.70
C PHE A 236 -0.58 -18.11 5.79
N VAL A 237 -1.46 -19.03 5.36
CA VAL A 237 -2.28 -19.85 6.28
C VAL A 237 -1.39 -20.77 7.12
N PHE A 238 -0.35 -21.34 6.54
CA PHE A 238 0.59 -22.20 7.25
C PHE A 238 1.40 -21.41 8.27
N VAL A 239 1.99 -20.28 7.85
CA VAL A 239 2.77 -19.40 8.74
C VAL A 239 1.92 -18.93 9.92
N GLN A 240 0.64 -18.65 9.68
CA GLN A 240 -0.31 -18.29 10.74
C GLN A 240 -0.55 -19.44 11.73
N LYS A 241 -0.75 -20.67 11.24
CA LYS A 241 -0.93 -21.85 12.10
C LYS A 241 0.35 -22.20 12.87
N LEU A 242 1.52 -22.05 12.25
CA LEU A 242 2.81 -22.28 12.89
C LEU A 242 3.08 -21.28 14.02
N ALA A 243 2.78 -20.00 13.80
CA ALA A 243 2.86 -18.98 14.84
C ALA A 243 1.89 -19.25 16.00
N PHE A 244 0.68 -19.76 15.71
CA PHE A 244 -0.25 -20.22 16.74
C PHE A 244 0.35 -21.33 17.59
N ALA A 245 0.84 -22.40 16.95
CA ALA A 245 1.37 -23.56 17.63
C ALA A 245 2.51 -23.17 18.58
N LEU A 246 3.46 -22.36 18.08
CA LEU A 246 4.60 -21.87 18.86
C LEU A 246 4.19 -21.01 20.06
N LYS A 247 3.22 -20.11 19.89
CA LYS A 247 2.74 -19.28 21.00
C LYS A 247 2.14 -20.12 22.12
N TYR A 248 1.29 -21.07 21.78
CA TYR A 248 0.63 -21.92 22.79
C TYR A 248 1.61 -22.90 23.44
N HIS A 249 2.62 -23.36 22.68
CA HIS A 249 3.75 -24.11 23.22
C HIS A 249 4.52 -23.29 24.26
N GLU A 250 4.97 -22.07 23.93
CA GLU A 250 5.67 -21.20 24.89
C GLU A 250 4.84 -20.94 26.15
N GLN A 251 3.55 -20.66 26.00
CA GLN A 251 2.65 -20.47 27.14
C GLN A 251 2.54 -21.73 28.01
N ALA A 252 2.41 -22.90 27.39
CA ALA A 252 2.34 -24.15 28.11
C ALA A 252 3.65 -24.40 28.89
N LYS A 253 4.81 -24.14 28.28
CA LYS A 253 6.12 -24.22 28.94
C LYS A 253 6.23 -23.27 30.12
N GLU A 254 5.81 -22.01 29.97
CA GLU A 254 5.79 -21.03 31.06
C GLU A 254 4.91 -21.51 32.24
N PHE A 255 3.73 -22.04 31.94
CA PHE A 255 2.84 -22.58 32.98
C PHE A 255 3.40 -23.84 33.63
N THR A 256 4.07 -24.72 32.88
CA THR A 256 4.74 -25.92 33.41
C THR A 256 5.87 -25.55 34.35
N VAL A 257 6.72 -24.58 33.98
CA VAL A 257 7.78 -24.05 34.87
C VAL A 257 7.16 -23.44 36.12
N LYS A 258 6.11 -22.63 35.98
CA LYS A 258 5.41 -22.03 37.11
C LYS A 258 4.78 -23.09 38.02
N PHE A 259 4.22 -24.14 37.45
CA PHE A 259 3.68 -25.27 38.21
C PHE A 259 4.77 -25.92 39.07
N TYR A 260 5.94 -26.23 38.49
CA TYR A 260 7.03 -26.80 39.27
C TYR A 260 7.55 -25.85 40.35
N GLN A 261 7.65 -24.55 40.08
CA GLN A 261 8.02 -23.54 41.09
C GLN A 261 7.03 -23.49 42.26
N LEU A 262 5.72 -23.57 41.96
CA LEU A 262 4.70 -23.64 43.00
C LEU A 262 4.85 -24.93 43.81
N MET A 263 5.04 -26.07 43.15
CA MET A 263 5.20 -27.36 43.82
C MET A 263 6.46 -27.46 44.69
N THR A 264 7.54 -26.74 44.36
CA THR A 264 8.79 -26.72 45.14
C THR A 264 8.84 -25.63 46.21
N SER A 265 7.87 -24.72 46.24
CA SER A 265 7.81 -23.64 47.25
C SER A 265 7.22 -24.13 48.58
N ASN A 266 7.72 -23.60 49.71
CA ASN A 266 7.27 -24.00 51.06
C ASN A 266 5.84 -23.53 51.42
N THR A 267 5.22 -22.66 50.61
CA THR A 267 3.87 -22.10 50.85
C THR A 267 2.97 -22.36 49.64
N THR A 268 2.46 -23.59 49.52
CA THR A 268 1.65 -23.99 48.36
C THR A 268 0.16 -23.73 48.59
N ASN A 269 -0.43 -22.89 47.75
CA ASN A 269 -1.89 -22.77 47.64
C ASN A 269 -2.40 -23.75 46.57
N TYR A 270 -3.08 -24.80 46.99
CA TYR A 270 -3.59 -25.85 46.08
C TYR A 270 -4.55 -25.33 45.01
N ASN A 271 -5.27 -24.23 45.26
CA ASN A 271 -6.15 -23.62 44.27
C ASN A 271 -5.35 -23.04 43.09
N ASP A 272 -4.21 -22.39 43.37
CA ASP A 272 -3.34 -21.82 42.33
C ASP A 272 -2.64 -22.92 41.51
N VAL A 273 -2.30 -24.05 42.15
CA VAL A 273 -1.74 -25.22 41.48
C VAL A 273 -2.77 -25.82 40.52
N TYR A 274 -4.01 -26.02 40.97
CA TYR A 274 -5.09 -26.54 40.14
C TYR A 274 -5.36 -25.64 38.93
N ASP A 275 -5.42 -24.33 39.13
CA ASP A 275 -5.58 -23.36 38.04
C ASP A 275 -4.42 -23.39 37.05
N CYS A 276 -3.19 -23.66 37.53
CA CYS A 276 -2.02 -23.81 36.67
C CYS A 276 -2.14 -25.08 35.81
N VAL A 277 -2.49 -26.23 36.40
CA VAL A 277 -2.68 -27.50 35.66
C VAL A 277 -3.79 -27.38 34.61
N LYS A 278 -4.90 -26.71 34.96
CA LYS A 278 -5.99 -26.45 34.01
C LYS A 278 -5.56 -25.55 32.85
N LYS A 279 -4.66 -24.59 33.10
CA LYS A 279 -4.09 -23.76 32.04
C LYS A 279 -3.13 -24.56 31.16
N ILE A 280 -2.25 -25.36 31.75
CA ILE A 280 -1.30 -26.24 31.03
C ILE A 280 -2.05 -27.13 30.05
N THR A 281 -2.99 -27.94 30.53
CA THR A 281 -3.78 -28.87 29.70
C THR A 281 -4.54 -28.15 28.57
N LYS A 282 -5.07 -26.96 28.84
CA LYS A 282 -5.77 -26.17 27.80
C LYS A 282 -4.81 -25.60 26.74
N THR A 283 -3.62 -25.16 27.14
CA THR A 283 -2.63 -24.59 26.22
C THR A 283 -1.91 -25.68 25.44
N GLU A 284 -1.60 -26.81 26.07
CA GLU A 284 -0.92 -27.94 25.45
C GLU A 284 -1.80 -28.64 24.42
N THR A 285 -3.07 -28.94 24.73
CA THR A 285 -4.03 -29.47 23.73
C THR A 285 -4.15 -28.57 22.50
N ARG A 286 -4.16 -27.25 22.68
CA ARG A 286 -4.21 -26.28 21.56
C ARG A 286 -2.93 -26.29 20.73
N ALA A 287 -1.76 -26.40 21.38
CA ALA A 287 -0.49 -26.50 20.69
C ALA A 287 -0.39 -27.82 19.90
N ARG A 288 -0.74 -28.95 20.53
CA ARG A 288 -0.73 -30.29 19.90
C ARG A 288 -1.62 -30.34 18.67
N ASN A 289 -2.90 -29.95 18.79
CA ASN A 289 -3.82 -29.94 17.65
C ASN A 289 -3.29 -29.09 16.49
N ALA A 290 -2.66 -27.95 16.80
CA ALA A 290 -2.09 -27.07 15.78
C ALA A 290 -0.89 -27.71 15.07
N TYR A 291 0.01 -28.38 15.79
CA TYR A 291 1.13 -29.11 15.19
C TYR A 291 0.65 -30.32 14.37
N GLU A 292 -0.31 -31.09 14.86
CA GLU A 292 -0.89 -32.22 14.12
C GLU A 292 -1.54 -31.75 12.80
N GLU A 293 -2.31 -30.66 12.83
CA GLU A 293 -2.84 -30.04 11.62
C GLU A 293 -1.74 -29.58 10.65
N LEU A 294 -0.64 -29.01 11.17
CA LEU A 294 0.49 -28.60 10.34
C LEU A 294 1.20 -29.79 9.67
N ILE A 295 1.36 -30.90 10.39
CA ILE A 295 1.94 -32.14 9.86
C ILE A 295 1.04 -32.74 8.78
N VAL A 296 -0.29 -32.68 8.92
CA VAL A 296 -1.23 -33.12 7.88
C VAL A 296 -1.13 -32.23 6.63
N ILE A 297 -0.98 -30.91 6.79
CA ILE A 297 -0.88 -29.97 5.66
C ILE A 297 0.46 -30.10 4.93
N GLN A 298 1.56 -30.21 5.67
CA GLN A 298 2.91 -30.37 5.12
C GLN A 298 3.68 -31.44 5.92
N PRO A 299 3.61 -32.72 5.51
CA PRO A 299 4.22 -33.81 6.27
C PRO A 299 5.75 -33.83 6.22
N ASN A 300 6.35 -33.12 5.27
CA ASN A 300 7.80 -33.10 5.05
C ASN A 300 8.47 -31.84 5.58
N ASN A 301 7.76 -31.00 6.34
CA ASN A 301 8.33 -29.77 6.87
C ASN A 301 9.21 -30.05 8.09
N ILE A 302 10.53 -29.93 7.93
CA ILE A 302 11.54 -30.20 8.95
C ILE A 302 11.33 -29.31 10.19
N ILE A 303 10.96 -28.04 9.99
CA ILE A 303 10.78 -27.08 11.09
C ILE A 303 9.61 -27.53 11.97
N VAL A 304 8.47 -27.88 11.38
CA VAL A 304 7.30 -28.34 12.14
C VAL A 304 7.61 -29.60 12.93
N LEU A 305 8.25 -30.58 12.31
CA LEU A 305 8.62 -31.85 12.96
C LEU A 305 9.57 -31.60 14.13
N LYS A 306 10.63 -30.81 13.93
CA LYS A 306 11.57 -30.44 15.02
C LYS A 306 10.85 -29.73 16.17
N GLN A 307 9.97 -28.77 15.87
CA GLN A 307 9.22 -28.04 16.91
C GLN A 307 8.20 -28.90 17.65
N TYR A 308 7.58 -29.86 16.95
CA TYR A 308 6.66 -30.81 17.56
C TYR A 308 7.37 -31.78 18.50
N ALA A 309 8.55 -32.29 18.11
CA ALA A 309 9.37 -33.13 18.99
C ALA A 309 9.81 -32.38 20.26
N VAL A 310 10.16 -31.10 20.14
CA VAL A 310 10.48 -30.26 21.31
C VAL A 310 9.28 -30.13 22.25
N LEU A 311 8.06 -29.96 21.73
CA LEU A 311 6.84 -29.94 22.55
C LEU A 311 6.66 -31.26 23.32
N LEU A 312 6.86 -32.40 22.65
CA LEU A 312 6.77 -33.73 23.25
C LEU A 312 7.74 -33.87 24.42
N ASN A 313 8.99 -33.44 24.25
CA ASN A 313 10.00 -33.46 25.30
C ASN A 313 9.71 -32.47 26.45
N ASP A 314 9.39 -31.21 26.12
CA ASP A 314 9.26 -30.14 27.11
C ASP A 314 8.06 -30.34 28.04
N ILE A 315 6.95 -30.89 27.54
CA ILE A 315 5.70 -31.02 28.31
C ILE A 315 5.43 -32.45 28.76
N TYR A 316 5.56 -33.42 27.86
CA TYR A 316 5.17 -34.81 28.14
C TYR A 316 6.33 -35.67 28.65
N ARG A 317 7.58 -35.22 28.43
CA ARG A 317 8.79 -36.02 28.65
C ARG A 317 8.74 -37.39 27.95
N ASP A 318 8.12 -37.42 26.78
CA ASP A 318 8.03 -38.61 25.93
C ASP A 318 9.21 -38.62 24.95
N GLU A 319 10.36 -39.08 25.44
CA GLU A 319 11.62 -39.08 24.70
C GLU A 319 11.55 -40.02 23.48
N GLU A 320 10.89 -41.17 23.61
CA GLU A 320 10.77 -42.17 22.54
C GLU A 320 9.99 -41.61 21.34
N SER A 321 8.80 -41.03 21.59
CA SER A 321 8.01 -40.42 20.52
C SER A 321 8.71 -39.20 19.91
N ALA A 322 9.40 -38.40 20.73
CA ALA A 322 10.14 -37.25 20.24
C ALA A 322 11.31 -37.66 19.34
N GLU A 323 12.02 -38.73 19.69
CA GLU A 323 13.15 -39.26 18.92
C GLU A 323 12.69 -39.84 17.58
N ILE A 324 11.54 -40.54 17.54
CA ILE A 324 10.93 -41.00 16.28
C ILE A 324 10.64 -39.82 15.33
N VAL A 325 10.06 -38.74 15.86
CA VAL A 325 9.74 -37.53 15.06
C VAL A 325 11.02 -36.81 14.60
N LEU A 326 12.03 -36.73 15.46
CA LEU A 326 13.33 -36.14 15.10
C LEU A 326 14.07 -36.95 14.04
N ASN A 327 14.10 -38.27 14.18
CA ASN A 327 14.70 -39.17 13.18
C ASN A 327 14.05 -39.00 11.82
N ARG A 328 12.71 -38.89 11.78
CA ARG A 328 11.99 -38.55 10.55
C ARG A 328 12.39 -37.18 9.99
N ALA A 329 12.59 -36.18 10.83
CA ALA A 329 13.07 -34.86 10.37
C ALA A 329 14.49 -34.96 9.80
N PHE A 330 15.37 -35.75 10.42
CA PHE A 330 16.75 -35.97 9.95
C PHE A 330 16.81 -36.73 8.63
N THR A 331 15.96 -37.74 8.42
CA THR A 331 15.92 -38.46 7.12
C THR A 331 15.52 -37.54 5.98
N ILE A 332 14.55 -36.64 6.21
CA ILE A 332 14.11 -35.66 5.21
C ILE A 332 15.23 -34.64 4.93
N GLU A 333 15.90 -34.17 5.98
CA GLU A 333 17.04 -33.25 5.86
C GLU A 333 18.17 -33.88 5.02
N GLN A 334 18.50 -35.16 5.26
CA GLN A 334 19.49 -35.89 4.46
C GLN A 334 19.06 -36.07 3.00
N GLU A 335 17.78 -36.32 2.72
CA GLU A 335 17.25 -36.42 1.35
C GLU A 335 17.37 -35.09 0.60
N GLU A 336 17.07 -33.95 1.25
CA GLU A 336 17.25 -32.61 0.66
C GLU A 336 18.73 -32.32 0.34
N TYR A 337 19.65 -32.61 1.27
CA TYR A 337 21.09 -32.46 1.03
C TYR A 337 21.63 -33.40 -0.07
N GLY A 338 21.08 -34.61 -0.18
CA GLY A 338 21.45 -35.57 -1.22
C GLY A 338 20.97 -35.18 -2.62
N LEU A 339 19.83 -34.48 -2.72
CA LEU A 339 19.31 -33.94 -3.98
C LEU A 339 20.16 -32.77 -4.49
N ASP A 340 20.64 -31.89 -3.62
CA ASP A 340 21.54 -30.79 -3.99
C ASP A 340 22.87 -31.30 -4.58
N GLN A 341 23.40 -32.41 -4.04
CA GLN A 341 24.60 -33.06 -4.61
C GLN A 341 24.34 -33.75 -5.94
N ARG A 342 23.15 -34.35 -6.15
CA ARG A 342 22.77 -34.94 -7.44
C ARG A 342 22.53 -33.89 -8.53
N VAL A 343 22.00 -32.72 -8.17
CA VAL A 343 21.82 -31.60 -9.12
C VAL A 343 23.17 -31.01 -9.54
N GLN A 344 24.20 -31.05 -8.69
CA GLN A 344 25.56 -30.65 -9.05
C GLN A 344 26.33 -31.71 -9.88
N MET A 345 25.90 -32.98 -9.87
CA MET A 345 26.52 -34.07 -10.63
C MET A 345 25.88 -34.38 -11.99
N VAL A 346 25.01 -33.51 -12.53
CA VAL A 346 24.58 -33.59 -13.94
C VAL A 346 25.57 -32.80 -14.80
N PRO A 347 26.44 -33.44 -15.63
CA PRO A 347 27.23 -32.70 -16.59
C PRO A 347 26.31 -32.20 -17.70
N SER A 348 26.30 -30.89 -17.90
CA SER A 348 25.75 -30.23 -19.08
C SER A 348 26.52 -30.69 -20.32
N GLY A 349 26.13 -31.82 -20.92
CA GLY A 349 26.76 -32.32 -22.14
C GLY A 349 26.19 -33.65 -22.62
N GLN A 350 25.62 -33.61 -23.84
CA GLN A 350 25.34 -34.76 -24.72
C GLN A 350 24.03 -35.53 -24.52
N PHE A 351 22.94 -34.92 -25.02
CA PHE A 351 21.91 -35.65 -25.77
C PHE A 351 21.70 -34.94 -27.12
N LYS A 352 22.72 -35.00 -27.97
CA LYS A 352 22.56 -34.84 -29.42
C LYS A 352 23.54 -35.81 -30.09
N ASN A 353 22.99 -36.63 -30.96
CA ASN A 353 23.64 -37.41 -32.01
C ASN A 353 23.97 -38.87 -31.67
N SER A 354 22.90 -39.68 -31.55
CA SER A 354 22.92 -41.04 -32.07
C SER A 354 22.44 -41.01 -33.52
N ILE A 355 23.32 -40.58 -34.43
CA ILE A 355 23.35 -41.01 -35.84
C ILE A 355 24.83 -40.97 -36.25
N GLY A 356 25.39 -42.13 -36.57
CA GLY A 356 26.62 -42.25 -37.34
C GLY A 356 27.91 -42.30 -36.51
N PHE A 357 28.21 -43.44 -35.91
CA PHE A 357 29.53 -44.08 -36.02
C PHE A 357 29.35 -45.59 -35.85
N MET A 358 28.66 -46.16 -36.84
CA MET A 358 28.96 -47.50 -37.34
C MET A 358 30.34 -47.40 -38.01
N ILE A 359 31.18 -48.41 -37.81
CA ILE A 359 32.54 -48.68 -38.33
C ILE A 359 33.57 -48.76 -37.20
N VAL A 360 34.20 -49.95 -37.13
CA VAL A 360 35.26 -50.42 -36.21
C VAL A 360 34.79 -51.06 -34.89
N LEU A 361 34.11 -52.20 -35.00
CA LEU A 361 34.34 -53.38 -34.14
C LEU A 361 33.50 -54.56 -34.65
N LEU A 362 33.97 -55.17 -35.75
CA LEU A 362 33.74 -56.57 -36.12
C LEU A 362 34.64 -56.84 -37.33
N VAL A 363 35.84 -57.36 -37.08
CA VAL A 363 36.50 -58.50 -37.74
C VAL A 363 37.90 -58.61 -37.11
N VAL A 364 37.93 -59.25 -35.94
CA VAL A 364 38.81 -60.40 -35.70
C VAL A 364 37.86 -61.53 -35.34
N HIS A 365 37.19 -62.05 -36.36
CA HIS A 365 36.93 -63.49 -36.57
C HIS A 365 36.12 -63.64 -37.87
N GLU A 366 36.80 -64.24 -38.85
CA GLU A 366 36.35 -64.84 -40.13
C GLU A 366 35.52 -64.03 -41.11
#